data_AF-A0A6V7LRF9-F1
#
_entry.id   AF-A0A6V7LRF9-F1
#
_cell.length_a   1.000
_cell.length_b   1.000
_cell.length_c   1.000
_cell.angle_alpha   90.00
_cell.angle_beta   90.00
_cell.angle_gamma   90.00
#
_symmetry.space_group_name_H-M   'P 1'
#
loop_
_entity.id
_entity.type
_entity.pdbx_description
1 polymer ?
#
loop_
_entity_poly.entity_id
_entity_poly.type
_entity_poly.pdbx_seq_one_letter_code
_entity_poly.pdbx_strand_id
1 'polypeptide(L)' 'IRLGLIQSKIGIITILANYEVSPCKETLIPMKMSPKTILSTPDGGLYLNLRKLKA' A
#
# COMPACT_ATOMS: atom_id res chain seq x y z
N ILE A 1 -2.78 -7.94 19.68
CA ILE A 1 -2.10 -6.81 18.97
C ILE A 1 -0.68 -7.15 18.46
N ARG A 2 -0.03 -8.24 18.92
CA ARG A 2 1.30 -8.67 18.42
C ARG A 2 1.28 -9.15 16.97
N LEU A 3 0.26 -9.92 16.59
CA LEU A 3 0.16 -10.54 15.28
C LEU A 3 0.06 -9.50 14.15
N GLY A 4 -0.85 -8.52 14.26
CA GLY A 4 -1.04 -7.50 13.22
C GLY A 4 0.22 -6.68 12.95
N LEU A 5 0.97 -6.33 14.00
CA LEU A 5 2.22 -5.56 13.85
C LEU A 5 3.29 -6.37 13.11
N ILE A 6 3.41 -7.66 13.40
CA ILE A 6 4.33 -8.56 12.69
C ILE A 6 3.87 -8.78 11.24
N GLN A 7 2.58 -9.03 11.01
CA GLN A 7 2.00 -9.20 9.69
C GLN A 7 2.22 -7.98 8.80
N SER A 8 1.99 -6.77 9.32
CA SER A 8 2.22 -5.53 8.57
C SER A 8 3.70 -5.34 8.22
N LYS A 9 4.61 -5.57 9.17
CA LYS A 9 6.06 -5.44 8.91
C LYS A 9 6.53 -6.42 7.85
N ILE A 10 6.19 -7.70 7.99
CA ILE A 10 6.57 -8.74 7.03
C ILE A 10 5.96 -8.46 5.66
N GLY A 11 4.69 -8.04 5.60
CA GLY A 11 4.04 -7.67 4.35
C GLY A 11 4.77 -6.54 3.62
N ILE A 12 5.09 -5.46 4.32
CA ILE A 12 5.82 -4.31 3.74
C ILE A 12 7.21 -4.72 3.27
N ILE A 13 7.98 -5.43 4.11
CA ILE A 13 9.33 -5.88 3.78
C ILE A 13 9.31 -6.78 2.54
N THR A 14 8.35 -7.71 2.46
CA THR A 14 8.24 -8.64 1.33
C THR A 14 7.93 -7.92 0.03
N ILE A 15 7.05 -6.90 0.07
CA ILE A 15 6.74 -6.09 -1.12
C ILE A 15 7.98 -5.32 -1.56
N LEU A 16 8.65 -4.61 -0.66
CA LEU A 16 9.83 -3.80 -0.99
C LEU A 16 11.04 -4.65 -1.43
N ALA A 17 11.18 -5.86 -0.91
CA ALA A 17 12.29 -6.75 -1.28
C ALA A 17 12.12 -7.37 -2.68
N ASN A 18 10.89 -7.53 -3.17
CA ASN A 18 10.60 -8.22 -4.42
C ASN A 18 10.07 -7.28 -5.53
N TYR A 19 9.59 -6.10 -5.18
CA TYR A 19 8.90 -5.19 -6.09
C TYR A 19 9.37 -3.74 -5.90
N GLU A 20 9.60 -3.08 -7.02
CA GLU A 20 9.66 -1.62 -7.13
C GLU A 20 8.23 -1.08 -7.19
N VAL A 21 7.88 -0.18 -6.27
CA VAL A 21 6.54 0.40 -6.14
C VAL A 21 6.56 1.84 -6.65
N SER A 22 5.67 2.17 -7.58
CA SER A 22 5.56 3.52 -8.16
C SER A 22 4.09 3.97 -8.22
N PRO A 23 3.81 5.29 -8.16
CA PRO A 23 2.46 5.81 -8.34
C PRO A 23 1.97 5.57 -9.78
N CYS A 24 0.67 5.31 -9.93
CA CYS A 24 0.00 5.20 -11.22
C CYS A 24 -0.91 6.42 -11.46
N LYS A 25 -1.52 6.50 -12.65
CA LYS A 25 -2.44 7.59 -13.02
C LYS A 25 -3.67 7.69 -12.10
N GLU A 26 -4.03 6.59 -11.46
CA GLU A 26 -5.18 6.49 -10.54
C GLU A 26 -4.77 6.75 -9.08
N THR A 27 -3.47 6.86 -8.78
CA THR A 27 -3.00 7.22 -7.44
C THR A 27 -3.32 8.69 -7.17
N LEU A 28 -4.17 8.95 -6.18
CA LEU A 28 -4.44 10.31 -5.69
C LEU A 28 -3.21 10.87 -4.96
N ILE A 29 -2.64 11.95 -5.49
CA ILE A 29 -1.54 12.70 -4.88
C ILE A 29 -2.01 14.16 -4.71
N PRO A 30 -2.16 14.70 -3.49
CA PRO A 30 -1.93 14.04 -2.19
C PRO A 30 -3.00 13.00 -1.87
N MET A 31 -2.62 11.97 -1.11
CA MET A 31 -3.54 10.91 -0.66
C MET A 31 -4.64 11.51 0.22
N LYS A 32 -5.90 11.24 -0.14
CA LYS A 32 -7.08 11.63 0.65
C LYS A 32 -7.65 10.40 1.36
N MET A 33 -8.01 10.54 2.62
CA MET A 33 -8.67 9.49 3.40
C MET A 33 -10.19 9.60 3.26
N SER A 34 -10.86 8.46 3.11
CA SER A 34 -12.32 8.38 3.07
C SER A 34 -12.91 8.69 4.45
N PRO A 35 -13.78 9.71 4.60
CA PRO A 35 -14.47 9.96 5.87
C PRO A 35 -15.68 9.03 6.08
N LYS A 36 -16.06 8.25 5.07
CA LYS A 36 -17.29 7.43 5.06
C LYS A 36 -17.07 5.99 5.53
N THR A 37 -15.84 5.58 5.79
CA THR A 37 -15.48 4.19 6.11
C THR A 37 -15.09 4.05 7.58
N ILE A 38 -15.51 2.96 8.22
CA ILE A 38 -15.16 2.64 9.62
C ILE A 38 -13.64 2.42 9.76
N LEU A 39 -13.01 1.90 8.70
CA LEU A 39 -11.56 1.74 8.58
C LEU A 39 -10.97 2.91 7.82
N SER A 40 -9.78 3.36 8.23
CA SER A 40 -9.03 4.40 7.53
C SER A 40 -8.52 3.88 6.19
N THR A 41 -9.29 4.09 5.13
CA THR A 41 -8.93 3.71 3.76
C THR A 41 -8.77 4.95 2.88
N PRO A 42 -7.90 4.91 1.85
CA PRO A 42 -7.83 5.99 0.87
C PRO A 42 -9.17 6.14 0.12
N ASP A 43 -9.48 7.38 -0.25
CA ASP A 43 -10.66 7.72 -1.04
C ASP A 43 -10.53 7.16 -2.46
N GLY A 44 -11.50 6.34 -2.88
CA GLY A 44 -11.46 5.62 -4.16
C GLY A 44 -10.56 4.38 -4.22
N GLY A 45 -9.78 4.07 -3.17
CA GLY A 45 -8.91 2.88 -3.13
C GLY A 45 -7.41 3.18 -3.25
N LEU A 46 -6.56 2.14 -3.09
CA LEU A 46 -5.11 2.25 -3.23
C LEU A 46 -4.65 1.60 -4.53
N TYR A 47 -4.30 2.44 -5.50
CA TYR A 47 -3.73 1.99 -6.77
C TYR A 47 -2.26 2.32 -6.81
N LEU A 48 -1.43 1.33 -7.11
CA LEU A 48 0.03 1.43 -7.22
C LEU A 48 0.49 0.52 -8.35
N ASN A 49 1.55 0.95 -9.05
CA ASN A 49 2.21 0.10 -10.02
C ASN A 49 3.32 -0.70 -9.33
N LEU A 50 3.32 -2.01 -9.55
CA LEU A 50 4.29 -2.95 -8.98
C LEU A 50 5.14 -3.55 -10.10
N ARG A 51 6.44 -3.29 -10.06
CA ARG A 51 7.40 -3.88 -10.99
C ARG A 51 8.28 -4.87 -10.25
N LYS A 52 8.29 -6.13 -10.68
CA LYS A 52 9.13 -7.16 -10.06
C LYS A 52 10.61 -6.82 -10.21
N LEU A 53 11.35 -6.83 -9.11
CA LEU A 53 12.80 -6.73 -9.11
C LEU A 53 13.35 -8.03 -9.73
N LYS A 54 14.19 -7.91 -10.76
CA LYS A 54 14.95 -9.07 -11.26
C LYS A 54 16.02 -9.39 -10.22
N ALA A 55 16.14 -10.68 -9.89
CA ALA A 55 17.22 -11.20 -9.05
C ALA A 55 18.59 -10.96 -9.69
#